data_AF-A0A1W6NYJ0-F1
#
_entry.id   AF-A0A1W6NYJ0-F1
#
_cell.length_a   1.000
_cell.length_b   1.000
_cell.length_c   1.000
_cell.angle_alpha   90.00
_cell.angle_beta   90.00
_cell.angle_gamma   90.00
#
_symmetry.space_group_name_H-M   'P 1'
#
loop_
_entity.id
_entity.type
_entity.pdbx_description
1 polymer ?
#
loop_
_entity_poly.entity_id
_entity_poly.type
_entity_poly.pdbx_seq_one_letter_code
_entity_poly.pdbx_strand_id
1 'polypeptide(L)' 'MNTKLFAVADAKGRPIGFLMSAGQVSDYTGAAPLIGSRTKAGWLLGDRG' A
#
# COMPACT_ATOMS: atom_id res chain seq x y z
N MET A 1 20.85 -2.12 1.86
CA MET A 1 19.71 -2.10 0.91
C MET A 1 18.44 -2.06 1.74
N ASN A 2 17.66 -0.98 1.70
CA ASN A 2 16.37 -0.94 2.38
C ASN A 2 15.28 -1.33 1.37
N THR A 3 14.42 -2.27 1.75
CA THR A 3 13.23 -2.64 0.96
C THR A 3 12.01 -2.30 1.80
N LYS A 4 10.92 -1.94 1.14
CA LYS A 4 9.64 -1.66 1.81
C LYS A 4 8.53 -2.47 1.17
N LEU A 5 7.65 -3.01 2.01
CA LEU A 5 6.48 -3.78 1.63
C LEU A 5 5.22 -2.98 1.92
N PHE A 6 4.40 -2.81 0.90
CA PHE A 6 3.12 -2.12 0.96
C PHE A 6 2.03 -3.17 0.78
N ALA A 7 1.04 -3.20 1.67
CA ALA A 7 -0.06 -4.14 1.62
C ALA A 7 -1.39 -3.40 1.56
N VAL A 8 -2.29 -3.88 0.70
CA VAL A 8 -3.72 -3.50 0.73
C VAL A 8 -4.50 -4.64 1.34
N ALA A 9 -5.35 -4.35 2.31
CA ALA A 9 -6.22 -5.31 2.95
C ALA A 9 -7.71 -4.94 2.78
N ASP A 10 -8.59 -5.94 2.84
CA ASP A 10 -10.04 -5.73 2.85
C ASP A 10 -10.48 -5.15 4.21
N ALA A 11 -11.76 -4.77 4.33
CA ALA A 11 -12.32 -4.24 5.57
C ALA A 11 -12.27 -5.24 6.75
N LYS A 12 -11.95 -6.52 6.50
CA LYS A 12 -11.77 -7.58 7.50
C LYS A 12 -10.29 -7.88 7.77
N GLY A 13 -9.37 -7.08 7.22
CA GLY A 13 -7.93 -7.23 7.41
C GLY A 13 -7.28 -8.31 6.53
N ARG A 14 -7.98 -8.85 5.53
CA ARG A 14 -7.41 -9.87 4.63
C ARG A 14 -6.59 -9.21 3.53
N PRO A 15 -5.35 -9.64 3.29
CA PRO A 15 -4.52 -9.04 2.24
C PRO A 15 -5.13 -9.30 0.86
N ILE A 16 -5.30 -8.23 0.11
CA ILE A 16 -5.79 -8.21 -1.28
C ILE A 16 -4.62 -8.13 -2.25
N GLY A 17 -3.54 -7.44 -1.88
CA GLY A 17 -2.38 -7.25 -2.73
C GLY A 17 -1.18 -6.68 -2.00
N PHE A 18 0.00 -6.96 -2.56
CA PHE A 18 1.29 -6.53 -2.04
C PHE A 18 2.10 -5.85 -3.13
N LEU A 19 2.83 -4.80 -2.78
CA LEU A 19 3.84 -4.17 -3.62
C LEU A 19 5.14 -4.05 -2.83
N MET A 20 6.26 -4.35 -3.47
CA MET A 20 7.58 -4.25 -2.85
C MET A 20 8.41 -3.23 -3.63
N SER A 21 8.97 -2.25 -2.94
CA SER A 21 9.88 -1.27 -3.54
C SER A 21 11.31 -1.46 -3.03
N ALA A 22 12.27 -1.23 -3.92
CA ALA A 22 13.67 -1.08 -3.55
C ALA A 22 13.96 0.38 -3.19
N GLY A 23 14.76 0.62 -2.15
CA GLY A 23 15.13 1.96 -1.71
C GLY A 23 14.12 2.58 -0.72
N GLN A 24 14.46 3.75 -0.19
CA GLN A 24 13.58 4.51 0.71
C GLN A 24 12.46 5.17 -0.11
N VAL A 25 11.28 4.58 -0.07
CA VAL A 25 10.05 5.11 -0.68
C VAL A 25 9.08 5.46 0.45
N SER A 26 8.38 6.59 0.33
CA SER A 26 7.36 6.98 1.31
C SER A 26 6.11 6.12 1.15
N ASP A 27 5.35 5.98 2.24
CA ASP A 27 4.13 5.16 2.26
C ASP A 27 3.10 5.63 1.22
N TYR A 28 2.99 6.95 1.05
CA TYR A 28 2.14 7.58 0.05
C TYR A 28 2.58 7.29 -1.40
N THR A 29 3.87 7.46 -1.72
CA THR A 29 4.37 7.25 -3.08
C THR A 29 4.36 5.77 -3.47
N GLY A 30 4.69 4.88 -2.53
CA GLY A 30 4.67 3.45 -2.80
C GLY A 30 3.27 2.83 -2.80
N ALA A 31 2.27 3.44 -2.14
CA ALA A 31 0.88 2.99 -2.21
C ALA A 31 0.12 3.51 -3.46
N ALA A 32 0.59 4.57 -4.12
CA ALA A 32 -0.09 5.14 -5.28
C ALA A 32 -0.43 4.14 -6.41
N PRO A 33 0.43 3.17 -6.77
CA PRO A 33 0.10 2.13 -7.76
C PRO A 33 -1.02 1.19 -7.31
N LEU A 34 -1.14 0.95 -5.99
CA LEU A 34 -2.19 0.11 -5.41
C LEU A 34 -3.57 0.79 -5.46
N ILE A 35 -3.60 2.13 -5.41
CA ILE A 35 -4.84 2.93 -5.46
C ILE A 35 -5.37 3.04 -6.90
N GLY A 36 -4.50 3.22 -7.89
CA GLY A 36 -4.91 3.44 -9.29
C GLY A 36 -5.52 2.21 -9.98
N SER A 37 -5.27 1.00 -9.47
CA SER A 37 -5.73 -0.26 -10.09
C SER A 37 -7.10 -0.76 -9.58
N ARG A 38 -7.71 -0.10 -8.59
CA ARG A 38 -8.93 -0.60 -7.92
C ARG A 38 -10.06 0.42 -7.94
N THR A 39 -11.26 -0.04 -8.30
CA THR A 39 -12.52 0.71 -8.17
C THR A 39 -12.65 1.28 -6.76
N LYS A 40 -12.67 2.62 -6.68
CA LYS A 40 -13.00 3.47 -5.50
C LYS A 40 -12.90 2.73 -4.16
N ALA A 41 -11.69 2.55 -3.65
CA ALA A 41 -11.54 2.31 -2.22
C ALA A 41 -11.97 3.59 -1.49
N GLY A 42 -13.01 3.51 -0.66
CA GLY A 42 -13.56 4.68 0.04
C GLY A 42 -12.60 5.31 1.05
N TRP A 43 -11.60 4.56 1.53
CA TRP A 43 -10.69 4.98 2.59
C TRP A 43 -9.33 4.28 2.45
N LEU A 44 -8.25 5.05 2.50
CA LEU A 44 -6.87 4.57 2.59
C LEU A 44 -6.41 4.74 4.04
N LEU A 45 -6.15 3.64 4.75
CA LEU A 45 -5.49 3.68 6.06
C LEU A 45 -3.97 3.70 5.82
N GLY A 46 -3.38 4.89 5.91
CA GLY A 46 -1.92 5.04 5.93
C GLY A 46 -1.39 4.73 7.32
N ASP A 47 -0.40 3.86 7.41
CA ASP A 47 0.37 3.66 8.65
C ASP A 47 1.14 4.95 8.95
N ARG A 48 1.13 5.38 10.21
CA ARG A 48 1.83 6.57 10.69
C ARG A 48 2.79 6.13 11.79
N GLY A 49 3.83 5.41 11.38
CA GLY A 49 5.03 5.11 12.17
C GLY A 49 6.11 6.16 11.96
#